data_AF-A0A2M7E7B8-F1
#
_entry.id   AF-A0A2M7E7B8-F1
#
_cell.length_a   1.000
_cell.length_b   1.000
_cell.length_c   1.000
_cell.angle_alpha   90.00
_cell.angle_beta   90.00
_cell.angle_gamma   90.00
#
_symmetry.space_group_name_H-M   'P 1'
#
loop_
_entity.id
_entity.type
_entity.pdbx_description
1 polymer ?
#
loop_
_entity_poly.entity_id
_entity_poly.type
_entity_poly.pdbx_seq_one_letter_code
_entity_poly.pdbx_strand_id
1 'polypeptide(L)' 'LAIFPEKATALVEGINFVKRHTKPKRVDRQGGILQKEMPIAISNLAYFCLKCQEGAKLGRRYLEDGTKVRFCKKCGEIVK' A
#
# COMPACT_ATOMS: atom_id res chain seq x y z
N LEU A 1 5.67 1.40 -6.97
CA LEU A 1 4.70 0.61 -6.18
C LEU A 1 3.43 0.35 -6.97
N ALA A 2 2.71 -0.75 -6.71
CA ALA A 2 1.58 -1.20 -7.52
C ALA A 2 0.46 -1.81 -6.66
N ILE A 3 -0.79 -1.64 -7.09
CA ILE A 3 -1.97 -2.26 -6.47
C ILE A 3 -2.52 -3.32 -7.42
N PHE A 4 -2.89 -4.48 -6.88
CA PHE A 4 -3.51 -5.59 -7.61
C PHE A 4 -4.93 -5.80 -7.09
N PRO A 5 -5.95 -5.09 -7.65
CA PRO A 5 -7.32 -5.12 -7.15
C PRO A 5 -7.94 -6.52 -7.18
N GLU A 6 -7.70 -7.28 -8.25
CA GLU A 6 -8.25 -8.64 -8.43
C GLU A 6 -7.79 -9.61 -7.35
N LYS A 7 -6.57 -9.43 -6.85
CA LYS A 7 -5.97 -10.28 -5.81
C LYS A 7 -6.09 -9.68 -4.42
N ALA A 8 -6.71 -8.50 -4.29
CA ALA A 8 -6.76 -7.72 -3.05
C ALA A 8 -5.39 -7.55 -2.37
N THR A 9 -4.31 -7.36 -3.16
CA THR A 9 -2.95 -7.15 -2.64
C THR A 9 -2.33 -5.86 -3.16
N ALA A 10 -1.37 -5.31 -2.43
CA ALA A 10 -0.57 -4.16 -2.85
C ALA A 10 0.91 -4.41 -2.60
N LEU A 11 1.76 -3.98 -3.53
CA LEU A 11 3.21 -3.93 -3.35
C LEU A 11 3.56 -2.62 -2.67
N VAL A 12 4.18 -2.71 -1.49
CA VAL A 12 4.56 -1.58 -0.64
C VAL A 12 6.08 -1.60 -0.49
N GLU A 13 6.72 -0.43 -0.57
CA GLU A 13 8.17 -0.30 -0.50
C GLU A 13 8.65 -0.59 0.93
N GLY A 14 9.80 -1.23 1.05
CA GLY A 14 10.46 -1.42 2.34
C GLY A 14 9.79 -2.45 3.25
N ILE A 15 8.80 -3.21 2.77
CA ILE A 15 8.13 -4.24 3.55
C ILE A 15 7.99 -5.55 2.76
N ASN A 16 7.84 -6.65 3.50
CA ASN A 16 7.55 -7.99 2.96
C ASN A 16 8.63 -8.50 1.99
N PHE A 17 9.90 -8.40 2.41
CA PHE A 17 11.02 -8.95 1.66
C PHE A 17 11.05 -10.47 1.74
N VAL A 18 11.18 -11.12 0.59
CA VAL A 18 11.43 -12.56 0.50
C VAL A 18 12.77 -12.84 -0.16
N LYS A 19 13.43 -13.89 0.31
CA LYS A 19 14.61 -14.45 -0.31
C LYS A 19 14.17 -15.43 -1.39
N ARG A 20 14.33 -15.07 -2.66
CA ARG A 20 13.96 -15.89 -3.81
C ARG A 20 15.19 -16.45 -4.50
N HIS A 21 15.30 -17.77 -4.51
CA HIS A 21 16.27 -18.48 -5.34
C HIS A 21 15.91 -18.30 -6.82
N THR A 22 16.81 -17.67 -7.57
CA THR A 22 16.60 -17.36 -8.98
C THR A 22 17.71 -18.00 -9.79
N LYS A 23 17.32 -18.85 -10.75
CA LYS A 23 18.27 -19.43 -11.71
C LYS A 23 18.86 -18.30 -12.58
N PRO A 24 20.14 -18.36 -12.94
CA PRO A 24 20.77 -17.36 -13.81
C PRO A 24 20.05 -17.28 -15.15
N LYS A 25 19.86 -16.06 -15.66
CA LYS A 25 19.27 -15.77 -16.98
C LYS A 25 20.22 -14.90 -17.80
N ARG A 26 20.00 -14.77 -19.11
CA ARG A 26 20.86 -13.94 -19.98
C ARG A 26 20.99 -12.48 -19.50
N VAL A 27 19.92 -11.93 -18.93
CA VAL A 27 19.86 -10.58 -18.36
C VAL A 27 20.56 -10.49 -17.00
N ASP A 28 20.58 -11.59 -16.25
CA ASP A 28 21.05 -11.64 -14.87
C ASP A 28 21.94 -12.87 -14.69
N ARG A 29 23.23 -12.70 -15.03
CA ARG A 29 24.21 -13.79 -15.14
C ARG A 29 24.64 -14.32 -13.78
N GLN A 30 24.59 -13.49 -12.76
CA GLN A 30 24.75 -13.89 -11.36
C GLN A 30 23.40 -14.39 -10.84
N GLY A 31 23.12 -15.66 -11.10
CA GLY A 31 22.05 -16.37 -10.38
C GLY A 31 22.34 -16.37 -8.88
N GLY A 32 21.33 -16.59 -8.05
CA GLY A 32 21.53 -16.59 -6.60
C GLY A 32 20.26 -16.33 -5.80
N ILE A 33 20.46 -15.92 -4.55
CA ILE A 33 19.38 -15.56 -3.63
C ILE A 33 19.15 -14.05 -3.76
N LEU A 34 18.10 -13.68 -4.47
CA LEU A 34 17.70 -12.28 -4.62
C LEU A 34 16.69 -11.92 -3.55
N GLN A 35 16.82 -10.72 -2.97
CA GLN A 35 15.78 -10.14 -2.14
C GLN A 35 14.79 -9.40 -3.02
N LYS A 36 13.49 -9.69 -2.84
CA LYS A 36 12.42 -9.02 -3.57
C LYS A 36 11.28 -8.69 -2.62
N GLU A 37 10.71 -7.50 -2.78
CA GLU A 37 9.46 -7.11 -2.12
C GLU A 37 8.28 -7.91 -2.69
N MET A 38 7.46 -8.47 -1.82
CA MET A 38 6.24 -9.17 -2.20
C MET A 38 4.99 -8.38 -1.84
N PRO A 39 3.90 -8.55 -2.61
CA PRO A 39 2.62 -7.92 -2.27
C PRO A 39 2.10 -8.37 -0.90
N ILE A 40 1.49 -7.45 -0.17
CA ILE A 40 0.77 -7.69 1.08
C ILE A 40 -0.74 -7.54 0.86
N ALA A 41 -1.55 -8.24 1.65
CA ALA A 41 -3.01 -8.09 1.61
C ALA A 41 -3.43 -6.66 1.95
N ILE A 42 -4.35 -6.09 1.16
CA ILE A 42 -4.85 -4.71 1.34
C ILE A 42 -5.54 -4.54 2.69
N SER A 43 -6.14 -5.60 3.24
CA SER A 43 -6.77 -5.59 4.57
C SER A 43 -5.81 -5.30 5.72
N ASN A 44 -4.50 -5.55 5.54
CA ASN A 44 -3.48 -5.27 6.54
C ASN A 44 -2.92 -3.85 6.43
N LEU A 45 -3.32 -3.10 5.40
CA LEU A 45 -2.91 -1.72 5.20
C LEU A 45 -3.95 -0.76 5.78
N ALA A 46 -3.47 0.30 6.43
CA ALA A 46 -4.31 1.38 6.93
C ALA A 46 -3.87 2.72 6.30
N TYR A 47 -4.80 3.66 6.19
CA TYR A 47 -4.46 5.03 5.82
C TYR A 47 -3.68 5.66 6.98
N PHE A 48 -2.49 6.17 6.70
CA PHE A 48 -1.70 6.91 7.67
C PHE A 48 -2.10 8.39 7.63
N CYS A 49 -2.65 8.90 8.74
CA CYS A 49 -3.03 10.30 8.84
C CYS A 49 -1.85 11.11 9.40
N LEU A 50 -1.33 12.06 8.61
CA LEU A 50 -0.19 12.89 9.02
C LEU A 50 -0.49 13.75 10.27
N LYS A 51 -1.75 14.17 10.45
CA LYS A 51 -2.16 14.97 11.61
C LYS A 51 -2.29 14.17 12.90
N CYS A 52 -2.78 12.92 12.82
CA CYS A 52 -2.86 12.03 13.98
C CYS A 52 -1.57 11.24 14.21
N GLN A 53 -0.66 11.22 13.23
CA GLN A 53 0.56 10.39 13.19
C GLN A 53 0.31 8.90 13.42
N GLU A 54 -0.86 8.41 13.03
CA GLU A 54 -1.27 7.03 13.25
C GLU A 54 -2.17 6.52 12.13
N GLY A 55 -2.34 5.20 12.09
CA GLY A 55 -3.31 4.54 11.21
C GLY A 55 -4.74 4.92 11.59
N ALA A 56 -5.52 5.33 10.60
CA ALA A 56 -6.91 5.73 10.77
C ALA A 56 -7.83 5.12 9.71
N LYS A 57 -9.08 4.87 10.12
CA LYS A 57 -10.15 4.46 9.20
C LYS A 57 -10.70 5.69 8.47
N LEU A 58 -11.08 5.50 7.20
CA LEU A 58 -11.68 6.55 6.38
C LEU A 58 -13.21 6.51 6.43
N GLY A 59 -13.83 7.68 6.56
CA GLY A 59 -15.25 7.94 6.34
C GLY A 59 -15.48 8.56 4.96
N ARG A 60 -16.75 8.72 4.58
CA ARG A 60 -17.18 9.40 3.36
C ARG A 60 -18.23 10.45 3.72
N ARG A 61 -18.12 11.67 3.20
CA ARG A 61 -19.13 12.73 3.32
C ARG A 61 -19.22 13.53 2.03
N TYR A 62 -20.31 14.25 1.86
CA TYR A 62 -20.46 15.22 0.78
C TYR A 62 -20.07 16.60 1.30
N LEU A 63 -19.37 17.39 0.48
CA LEU A 63 -19.17 18.81 0.71
C LEU A 63 -20.40 19.60 0.26
N GLU A 64 -20.46 20.87 0.62
CA GLU A 64 -21.53 21.79 0.22
C GLU A 64 -21.64 21.89 -1.31
N ASP A 65 -20.52 21.75 -2.02
CA ASP A 65 -20.44 21.72 -3.49
C ASP A 65 -20.93 20.39 -4.12
N GLY A 66 -21.46 19.46 -3.32
CA GLY A 66 -21.90 18.14 -3.78
C GLY A 66 -20.77 17.12 -4.05
N THR A 67 -19.51 17.52 -3.87
CA THR A 67 -18.36 16.64 -4.10
C THR A 67 -18.23 15.61 -2.97
N LYS A 68 -18.08 14.32 -3.34
CA LYS A 68 -17.88 13.23 -2.39
C LYS A 68 -16.41 13.12 -1.99
N VAL A 69 -16.13 13.33 -0.72
CA VAL A 69 -14.78 13.28 -0.17
C VAL A 69 -14.62 12.17 0.86
N ARG A 70 -13.39 11.66 0.99
CA ARG A 70 -12.99 10.79 2.10
C ARG A 70 -12.42 11.64 3.22
N PHE A 71 -12.72 11.30 4.46
CA PHE A 71 -12.17 12.00 5.62
C PHE A 71 -11.63 11.01 6.65
N CYS A 72 -10.61 11.40 7.40
CA CYS A 72 -10.11 10.64 8.53
C CYS A 72 -11.15 10.63 9.65
N LYS A 73 -11.59 9.44 10.10
CA LYS A 73 -12.60 9.34 11.16
C LYS A 73 -12.12 9.82 12.53
N LYS A 74 -10.81 9.94 12.75
CA LYS A 74 -10.24 10.38 14.03
C LYS A 74 -10.19 11.90 14.16
N CYS A 75 -9.65 12.62 13.17
CA CYS A 75 -9.48 14.08 13.21
C CYS A 75 -10.44 14.86 12.32
N GLY A 76 -11.26 14.20 11.51
CA GLY A 76 -12.19 14.85 10.58
C GLY A 76 -11.53 15.48 9.34
N GLU A 77 -10.21 15.34 9.19
CA GLU A 77 -9.46 15.93 8.10
C GLU A 77 -9.77 15.23 6.77
N ILE A 78 -9.90 16.02 5.71
CA ILE A 78 -10.16 15.51 4.37
C ILE A 78 -8.89 14.85 3.85
N VAL A 79 -9.04 13.62 3.37
CA VAL A 79 -7.97 12.90 2.68
C VAL A 79 -7.72 13.62 1.36
N LYS A 80 -6.60 14.32 1.26
CA LYS A 80 -6.03 14.76 -0.02
C LYS A 80 -5.33 13.59 -0.70
#